data_AF-A0A6F8YLT2-F1
#
_entry.id   AF-A0A6F8YLT2-F1
#
_cell.length_a   1.000
_cell.length_b   1.000
_cell.length_c   1.000
_cell.angle_alpha   90.00
_cell.angle_beta   90.00
_cell.angle_gamma   90.00
#
_symmetry.space_group_name_H-M   'P 1'
#
loop_
_entity.id
_entity.type
_entity.pdbx_description
1 polymer ?
#
loop_
_entity_poly.entity_id
_entity_poly.type
_entity_poly.pdbx_seq_one_letter_code
_entity_poly.pdbx_strand_id
1 'polypeptide(L)'
;MKRFAAGLVGVVLLFASAACGAQAPHAVSHVSAPRSSYPVGIRMLALSRGEARPLPTTVWYPAIFAGRDAPVAAGRFPVVVYSHGLHGLPAYHAQIISRWVSAGFVVAAPAYPRTRKDTRRFSRADVRNQPADAWYVVREVVALPRSPATWTPAASARPATPPAATPRRASSPPATTAGSAAAS
;
A
#
# COMPACT_ATOMS: atom_id res chain seq x y z
N MET A 1 -15.99 58.37 52.51
CA MET A 1 -16.18 56.93 52.86
C MET A 1 -16.67 56.23 51.59
N LYS A 2 -15.84 55.59 50.76
CA LYS A 2 -15.38 54.18 50.87
C LYS A 2 -14.22 53.99 49.87
N ARG A 3 -13.26 53.14 50.23
CA ARG A 3 -12.02 52.79 49.52
C ARG A 3 -12.18 51.46 48.76
N PHE A 4 -11.11 51.06 48.04
CA PHE A 4 -10.77 49.75 47.43
C PHE A 4 -11.26 49.57 45.97
N ALA A 5 -10.42 49.48 44.92
CA ALA A 5 -9.20 48.72 44.58
C ALA A 5 -9.48 47.39 43.85
N ALA A 6 -8.60 47.07 42.87
CA ALA A 6 -8.37 45.81 42.15
C ALA A 6 -9.34 45.47 40.99
N GLY A 7 -8.89 44.88 39.88
CA GLY A 7 -7.60 44.26 39.61
C GLY A 7 -7.34 44.10 38.11
N LEU A 8 -6.06 44.24 37.75
CA LEU A 8 -5.53 43.95 36.43
C LEU A 8 -5.30 42.44 36.35
N VAL A 9 -6.14 41.73 35.58
CA VAL A 9 -5.98 40.30 35.31
C VAL A 9 -4.83 40.15 34.32
N GLY A 10 -3.64 39.83 34.83
CA GLY A 10 -2.49 39.42 34.02
C GLY A 10 -2.71 38.01 33.50
N VAL A 11 -2.91 37.88 32.19
CA VAL A 11 -2.90 36.58 31.50
C VAL A 11 -1.45 36.12 31.40
N VAL A 12 -1.06 35.15 32.23
CA VAL A 12 0.22 34.44 32.09
C VAL A 12 0.00 33.29 31.11
N LEU A 13 0.45 33.49 29.87
CA LEU A 13 0.57 32.42 28.88
C LEU A 13 1.77 31.54 29.24
N LEU A 14 1.51 30.43 29.95
CA LEU A 14 2.47 29.35 30.12
C LEU A 14 2.67 28.65 28.76
N PHE A 15 3.71 29.04 28.02
CA PHE A 15 4.22 28.26 26.90
C PHE A 15 4.85 26.98 27.43
N ALA A 16 4.08 25.89 27.42
CA ALA A 16 4.62 24.55 27.58
C ALA A 16 5.58 24.28 26.40
N SER A 17 6.88 24.33 26.68
CA SER A 17 7.90 23.94 25.70
C SER A 17 7.74 22.45 25.44
N ALA A 18 7.21 22.11 24.27
CA ALA A 18 7.28 20.74 23.76
C ALA A 18 8.76 20.38 23.63
N ALA A 19 9.25 19.57 24.57
CA ALA A 19 10.58 19.00 24.50
C ALA A 19 10.69 18.23 23.17
N CYS A 20 11.51 18.75 22.27
CA CYS A 20 11.92 18.03 21.07
C CYS A 20 12.69 16.80 21.54
N GLY A 21 12.01 15.66 21.66
CA GLY A 21 12.66 14.38 21.83
C GLY A 21 13.49 14.13 20.59
N ALA A 22 14.80 14.34 20.68
CA ALA A 22 15.74 13.94 19.65
C ALA A 22 15.62 12.41 19.50
N GLN A 23 14.88 11.99 18.48
CA GLN A 23 14.82 10.59 18.08
C GLN A 23 16.26 10.15 17.81
N ALA A 24 16.78 9.23 18.63
CA ALA A 24 18.12 8.70 18.42
C ALA A 24 18.23 8.20 16.97
N PRO A 25 19.34 8.49 16.26
CA PRO A 25 19.50 8.07 14.87
C PRO A 25 19.27 6.56 14.79
N HIS A 26 18.34 6.13 13.92
CA HIS A 26 18.14 4.72 13.64
C HIS A 26 19.45 4.16 13.10
N ALA A 27 20.11 3.28 13.85
CA ALA A 27 21.30 2.59 13.39
C ALA A 27 20.92 1.76 12.14
N VAL A 28 21.37 2.22 10.97
CA VAL A 28 21.15 1.52 9.71
C VAL A 28 22.11 0.32 9.69
N SER A 29 21.58 -0.89 9.85
CA SER A 29 22.40 -2.09 9.68
C SER A 29 22.81 -2.20 8.21
N HIS A 30 24.10 -2.08 7.92
CA HIS A 30 24.62 -2.30 6.57
C HIS A 30 24.62 -3.79 6.25
N VAL A 31 23.80 -4.19 5.27
CA VAL A 31 23.86 -5.54 4.69
C VAL A 31 24.97 -5.55 3.63
N SER A 32 25.98 -6.40 3.79
CA SER A 32 26.99 -6.59 2.74
C SER A 32 26.36 -7.25 1.52
N ALA A 33 26.81 -6.85 0.33
CA ALA A 33 26.42 -7.50 -0.91
C ALA A 33 26.85 -8.98 -0.90
N PRO A 34 26.07 -9.88 -1.52
CA PRO A 34 26.46 -11.28 -1.67
C PRO A 34 27.81 -11.42 -2.38
N ARG A 35 28.66 -12.32 -1.90
CA ARG A 35 29.96 -12.65 -2.54
C ARG A 35 29.83 -13.64 -3.70
N SER A 36 28.67 -14.28 -3.82
CA SER A 36 28.31 -15.21 -4.89
C SER A 36 26.93 -14.87 -5.42
N SER A 37 26.65 -15.27 -6.65
CA SER A 37 25.36 -15.06 -7.30
C SER A 37 24.34 -16.09 -6.85
N TYR A 38 23.10 -15.66 -6.63
CA TYR A 38 21.98 -16.57 -6.38
C TYR A 38 21.40 -17.12 -7.70
N PRO A 39 21.01 -18.40 -7.74
CA PRO A 39 20.06 -18.91 -8.71
C PRO A 39 18.73 -18.14 -8.64
N VAL A 40 18.05 -17.99 -9.78
CA VAL A 40 16.82 -17.19 -9.89
C VAL A 40 15.59 -18.07 -9.86
N GLY A 41 14.77 -17.93 -8.83
CA GLY A 41 13.43 -18.46 -8.75
C GLY A 41 12.42 -17.50 -9.36
N ILE A 42 11.32 -18.02 -9.92
CA ILE A 42 10.22 -17.21 -10.48
C ILE A 42 8.89 -17.74 -9.97
N ARG A 43 8.02 -16.86 -9.49
CA ARG A 43 6.65 -17.19 -9.07
C ARG A 43 5.67 -16.16 -9.59
N MET A 44 4.44 -16.57 -9.86
CA MET A 44 3.37 -15.66 -10.24
C MET A 44 2.33 -15.62 -9.12
N LEU A 45 2.05 -14.43 -8.62
CA LEU A 45 1.05 -14.16 -7.58
C LEU A 45 -0.20 -13.58 -8.24
N ALA A 46 -1.36 -14.15 -7.93
CA ALA A 46 -2.67 -13.66 -8.38
C ALA A 46 -3.21 -12.60 -7.41
N LEU A 47 -2.53 -11.46 -7.28
CA LEU A 47 -2.95 -10.38 -6.39
C LEU A 47 -4.10 -9.56 -7.00
N SER A 48 -4.91 -8.92 -6.15
CA SER A 48 -5.98 -8.02 -6.59
C SER A 48 -6.22 -6.89 -5.59
N ARG A 49 -6.26 -5.64 -6.05
CA ARG A 49 -6.58 -4.49 -5.19
C ARG A 49 -8.08 -4.20 -5.28
N GLY A 50 -8.87 -5.05 -4.61
CA GLY A 50 -10.32 -5.12 -4.77
C GLY A 50 -10.75 -5.98 -5.96
N GLU A 51 -12.04 -6.26 -6.10
CA GLU A 51 -12.56 -7.21 -7.10
C GLU A 51 -12.34 -6.75 -8.55
N ALA A 52 -12.50 -5.45 -8.81
CA ALA A 52 -12.42 -4.89 -10.16
C ALA A 52 -11.00 -4.52 -10.60
N ARG A 53 -9.96 -4.89 -9.84
CA ARG A 53 -8.58 -4.46 -10.11
C ARG A 53 -7.54 -5.56 -9.91
N PRO A 54 -7.51 -6.55 -10.83
CA PRO A 54 -6.49 -7.61 -10.80
C PRO A 54 -5.10 -7.01 -10.97
N LEU A 55 -4.15 -7.53 -10.19
CA LEU A 55 -2.74 -7.17 -10.22
C LEU A 55 -1.86 -8.44 -10.27
N PRO A 56 -1.94 -9.24 -11.35
CA PRO A 56 -1.04 -10.38 -11.51
C PRO A 56 0.41 -9.90 -11.38
N THR A 57 1.15 -10.49 -10.46
CA THR A 57 2.50 -10.02 -10.09
C THR A 57 3.48 -11.15 -10.26
N THR A 58 4.47 -10.96 -11.14
CA THR A 58 5.59 -11.89 -11.25
C THR A 58 6.65 -11.50 -10.24
N VAL A 59 7.06 -12.44 -9.41
CA VAL A 59 8.11 -12.28 -8.41
C VAL A 59 9.31 -13.12 -8.82
N TRP A 60 10.45 -12.47 -9.02
CA TRP A 60 11.75 -13.13 -9.12
C TRP A 60 12.45 -13.02 -7.78
N TYR A 61 13.08 -14.10 -7.34
CA TYR A 61 13.68 -14.17 -6.00
C TYR A 61 14.93 -15.06 -5.97
N PRO A 62 15.85 -14.81 -5.03
CA PRO A 62 16.98 -15.71 -4.77
C PRO A 62 16.48 -17.10 -4.38
N ALA A 63 16.90 -18.13 -5.10
CA ALA A 63 16.44 -19.51 -4.92
C ALA A 63 17.62 -20.48 -4.68
N ILE A 64 17.31 -21.66 -4.15
CA ILE A 64 18.31 -22.73 -3.98
C ILE A 64 18.79 -23.27 -5.34
N PHE A 65 17.87 -23.34 -6.31
CA PHE A 65 18.15 -23.65 -7.71
C PHE A 65 17.26 -22.79 -8.60
N ALA A 66 17.67 -22.57 -9.85
CA ALA A 66 16.91 -21.75 -10.79
C ALA A 66 15.65 -22.49 -11.24
N GLY A 67 14.55 -21.77 -11.40
CA GLY A 67 13.32 -22.36 -11.92
C GLY A 67 12.05 -21.72 -11.43
N ARG A 68 10.94 -22.17 -12.01
CA ARG A 68 9.61 -21.76 -11.59
C ARG A 68 9.27 -22.43 -10.26
N ASP A 69 8.71 -21.65 -9.34
CA ASP A 69 8.26 -22.10 -8.01
C ASP A 69 9.36 -22.79 -7.16
N ALA A 70 10.64 -22.57 -7.50
CA ALA A 70 11.78 -23.13 -6.78
C ALA A 70 11.81 -22.68 -5.31
N PRO A 71 12.36 -23.50 -4.38
CA PRO A 71 12.55 -23.10 -2.99
C PRO A 71 13.39 -21.82 -2.87
N VAL A 72 12.93 -20.90 -2.00
CA VAL A 72 13.62 -19.64 -1.72
C VAL A 72 14.94 -19.92 -1.01
N ALA A 73 16.00 -19.21 -1.37
CA ALA A 73 17.27 -19.26 -0.66
C ALA A 73 17.11 -18.72 0.77
N ALA A 74 17.91 -19.22 1.72
CA ALA A 74 17.91 -18.68 3.07
C ALA A 74 18.45 -17.24 3.10
N GLY A 75 17.79 -16.36 3.84
CA GLY A 75 18.25 -14.98 4.03
C GLY A 75 17.12 -13.95 4.16
N ARG A 76 17.50 -12.69 4.39
CA ARG A 76 16.62 -11.53 4.26
C ARG A 76 17.06 -10.76 3.03
N PHE A 77 16.15 -10.57 2.09
CA PHE A 77 16.44 -9.90 0.82
C PHE A 77 15.67 -8.57 0.74
N PRO A 78 16.31 -7.48 0.30
CA PRO A 78 15.59 -6.25 -0.04
C PRO A 78 14.58 -6.51 -1.16
N VAL A 79 13.41 -5.87 -1.05
CA VAL A 79 12.33 -5.96 -2.05
C VAL A 79 12.38 -4.74 -2.96
N VAL A 80 12.33 -4.98 -4.27
CA VAL A 80 12.21 -3.97 -5.32
C VAL A 80 10.90 -4.19 -6.05
N VAL A 81 10.13 -3.12 -6.27
CA VAL A 81 9.00 -3.16 -7.20
C VAL A 81 9.43 -2.65 -8.57
N TYR A 82 9.24 -3.46 -9.59
CA TYR A 82 9.55 -3.09 -10.97
C TYR A 82 8.26 -2.78 -11.75
N SER A 83 8.14 -1.54 -12.22
CA SER A 83 6.99 -1.09 -13.01
C SER A 83 7.32 -1.12 -14.50
N HIS A 84 6.51 -1.83 -15.30
CA HIS A 84 6.67 -1.82 -16.75
C HIS A 84 6.15 -0.49 -17.36
N GLY A 85 6.65 -0.15 -18.57
CA GLY A 85 6.15 0.98 -19.35
C GLY A 85 4.74 0.78 -19.92
N LEU A 86 4.18 1.79 -20.59
CA LEU A 86 2.91 1.67 -21.30
C LEU A 86 2.97 0.58 -22.38
N HIS A 87 1.93 -0.24 -22.49
CA HIS A 87 1.88 -1.44 -23.32
C HIS A 87 3.03 -2.43 -23.04
N GLY A 88 3.64 -2.36 -21.85
CA GLY A 88 4.68 -3.27 -21.41
C GLY A 88 4.13 -4.53 -20.71
N LEU A 89 5.03 -5.46 -20.43
CA LEU A 89 4.81 -6.60 -19.56
C LEU A 89 6.05 -6.79 -18.68
N PRO A 90 5.91 -7.31 -17.45
CA PRO A 90 7.06 -7.67 -16.61
C PRO A 90 8.10 -8.54 -17.33
N ALA A 91 7.65 -9.49 -18.15
CA ALA A 91 8.51 -10.42 -18.87
C ALA A 91 9.52 -9.74 -19.81
N TYR A 92 9.24 -8.53 -20.30
CA TYR A 92 10.15 -7.79 -21.20
C TYR A 92 11.43 -7.33 -20.51
N HIS A 93 11.44 -7.34 -19.18
CA HIS A 93 12.56 -6.89 -18.36
C HIS A 93 13.19 -8.04 -17.57
N ALA A 94 12.81 -9.29 -17.84
CA ALA A 94 13.27 -10.46 -17.09
C ALA A 94 14.81 -10.57 -17.06
N GLN A 95 15.51 -10.19 -18.13
CA GLN A 95 16.98 -10.26 -18.18
C GLN A 95 17.66 -9.32 -17.17
N ILE A 96 17.23 -8.04 -17.09
CA ILE A 96 17.81 -7.10 -16.12
C ILE A 96 17.34 -7.43 -14.69
N ILE A 97 16.08 -7.81 -14.53
CA ILE A 97 15.52 -8.24 -13.25
C ILE A 97 16.30 -9.43 -12.69
N SER A 98 16.62 -10.42 -13.53
CA SER A 98 17.38 -11.61 -13.10
C SER A 98 18.77 -11.25 -12.58
N ARG A 99 19.42 -10.21 -13.12
CA ARG A 99 20.73 -9.75 -12.62
C ARG A 99 20.62 -9.16 -11.20
N TRP A 100 19.58 -8.38 -10.94
CA TRP A 100 19.33 -7.87 -9.59
C TRP A 100 19.00 -9.02 -8.64
N VAL A 101 18.22 -10.00 -9.08
CA VAL A 101 17.84 -11.14 -8.26
C VAL A 101 19.06 -12.00 -7.91
N SER A 102 19.93 -12.27 -8.88
CA SER A 102 21.20 -12.94 -8.64
C SER A 102 22.12 -12.15 -7.69
N ALA A 103 21.96 -10.83 -7.59
CA ALA A 103 22.67 -9.99 -6.62
C ALA A 103 21.97 -9.93 -5.24
N GLY A 104 20.91 -10.71 -5.01
CA GLY A 104 20.25 -10.83 -3.70
C GLY A 104 19.02 -9.94 -3.51
N PHE A 105 18.38 -9.47 -4.58
CA PHE A 105 17.12 -8.72 -4.49
C PHE A 105 15.91 -9.61 -4.77
N VAL A 106 14.82 -9.42 -4.04
CA VAL A 106 13.51 -9.93 -4.45
C VAL A 106 12.85 -8.86 -5.31
N VAL A 107 12.48 -9.18 -6.54
CA VAL A 107 11.88 -8.22 -7.46
C VAL A 107 10.44 -8.64 -7.76
N ALA A 108 9.49 -7.81 -7.34
CA ALA A 108 8.07 -7.97 -7.62
C ALA A 108 7.66 -7.04 -8.77
N ALA A 109 7.11 -7.58 -9.85
CA ALA A 109 6.69 -6.81 -11.00
C ALA A 109 5.20 -7.05 -11.31
N PRO A 110 4.31 -6.13 -10.89
CA PRO A 110 2.91 -6.19 -11.26
C PRO A 110 2.72 -5.93 -12.75
N ALA A 111 1.81 -6.68 -13.36
CA ALA A 111 1.24 -6.35 -14.66
C ALA A 111 0.00 -5.45 -14.44
N TYR A 112 0.18 -4.14 -14.56
CA TYR A 112 -0.85 -3.15 -14.25
C TYR A 112 -2.04 -3.26 -15.23
N PRO A 113 -3.29 -3.36 -14.73
CA PRO A 113 -4.42 -3.88 -15.49
C PRO A 113 -4.85 -3.03 -16.68
N ARG A 114 -4.63 -1.71 -16.66
CA ARG A 114 -5.01 -0.81 -17.78
C ARG A 114 -3.85 -0.24 -18.56
N THR A 115 -2.62 -0.68 -18.28
CA THR A 115 -1.41 -0.22 -19.00
C THR A 115 -0.52 -1.36 -19.51
N ARG A 116 -0.80 -2.62 -19.16
CA ARG A 116 -0.14 -3.82 -19.72
C ARG A 116 -0.51 -4.08 -21.18
N LYS A 117 0.37 -4.74 -21.95
CA LYS A 117 0.22 -4.96 -23.40
C LYS A 117 -1.12 -5.59 -23.82
N ASP A 118 -1.57 -6.59 -23.09
CA ASP A 118 -2.70 -7.48 -23.38
C ASP A 118 -4.00 -7.03 -22.69
N THR A 119 -4.05 -5.80 -22.18
CA THR A 119 -5.27 -5.26 -21.60
C THR A 119 -6.33 -5.00 -22.69
N ARG A 120 -7.57 -5.43 -22.43
CA ARG A 120 -8.73 -5.10 -23.29
C ARG A 120 -9.18 -3.65 -23.12
N ARG A 121 -8.85 -3.00 -22.00
CA ARG A 121 -9.30 -1.64 -21.64
C ARG A 121 -8.10 -0.78 -21.29
N PHE A 122 -7.34 -0.40 -22.30
CA PHE A 122 -6.17 0.45 -22.12
C PHE A 122 -6.56 1.87 -21.70
N SER A 123 -5.82 2.44 -20.75
CA SER A 123 -5.94 3.83 -20.35
C SER A 123 -4.61 4.36 -19.84
N ARG A 124 -4.03 5.34 -20.54
CA ARG A 124 -2.82 6.06 -20.07
C ARG A 124 -3.06 6.77 -18.74
N ALA A 125 -4.27 7.26 -18.51
CA ALA A 125 -4.64 7.95 -17.28
C ALA A 125 -4.53 7.04 -16.04
N ASP A 126 -4.56 5.71 -16.22
CA ASP A 126 -4.45 4.76 -15.12
C ASP A 126 -3.07 4.75 -14.45
N VAL A 127 -2.03 5.37 -15.05
CA VAL A 127 -0.72 5.58 -14.40
C VAL A 127 -0.87 6.26 -13.03
N ARG A 128 -1.88 7.14 -12.87
CA ARG A 128 -2.18 7.82 -11.59
C ARG A 128 -2.51 6.83 -10.46
N ASN A 129 -2.99 5.63 -10.78
CA ASN A 129 -3.32 4.58 -9.81
C ASN A 129 -2.15 3.65 -9.48
N GLN A 130 -1.10 3.63 -10.32
CA GLN A 130 0.00 2.67 -10.20
C GLN A 130 0.82 2.80 -8.90
N PRO A 131 1.06 4.01 -8.33
CA PRO A 131 1.74 4.10 -7.04
C PRO A 131 0.99 3.37 -5.91
N ALA A 132 -0.35 3.45 -5.89
CA ALA A 132 -1.18 2.74 -4.91
C ALA A 132 -1.19 1.22 -5.15
N ASP A 133 -1.14 0.80 -6.42
CA ASP A 133 -0.99 -0.62 -6.78
C ASP A 133 0.38 -1.16 -6.35
N ALA A 134 1.45 -0.43 -6.64
CA ALA A 134 2.82 -0.79 -6.27
C ALA A 134 2.95 -0.91 -4.75
N TRP A 135 2.40 0.04 -4.01
CA TRP A 135 2.40 -0.03 -2.54
C TRP A 135 1.63 -1.23 -2.01
N TYR A 136 0.47 -1.55 -2.60
CA TYR A 136 -0.27 -2.76 -2.26
C TYR A 136 0.57 -4.02 -2.52
N VAL A 137 1.26 -4.11 -3.66
CA VAL A 137 2.16 -5.24 -3.97
C VAL A 137 3.29 -5.37 -2.93
N VAL A 138 3.94 -4.26 -2.53
CA VAL A 138 4.96 -4.30 -1.47
C VAL A 138 4.39 -4.93 -0.20
N ARG A 139 3.21 -4.48 0.25
CA ARG A 139 2.57 -4.99 1.47
C ARG A 139 2.28 -6.48 1.40
N GLU A 140 1.75 -6.95 0.27
CA GLU A 140 1.43 -8.37 0.09
C GLU A 140 2.70 -9.22 0.00
N VAL A 141 3.74 -8.79 -0.73
CA VAL A 141 5.00 -9.52 -0.88
C VAL A 141 5.76 -9.61 0.44
N VAL A 142 5.81 -8.53 1.23
CA VAL A 142 6.47 -8.53 2.55
C VAL A 142 5.72 -9.40 3.57
N ALA A 143 4.41 -9.60 3.38
CA ALA A 143 3.59 -10.46 4.24
C ALA A 143 3.67 -11.95 3.89
N LEU A 144 4.34 -12.34 2.79
CA LEU A 144 4.45 -13.74 2.40
C LEU A 144 5.21 -14.56 3.44
N PRO A 145 4.77 -15.80 3.72
CA PRO A 145 5.53 -16.71 4.56
C PRO A 145 6.87 -17.06 3.91
N ARG A 146 7.89 -17.28 4.73
CA ARG A 146 9.27 -17.57 4.27
C ARG A 146 9.42 -18.98 3.66
N SER A 147 8.41 -19.84 3.78
CA SER A 147 8.44 -21.23 3.31
C SER A 147 7.35 -21.49 2.25
N PRO A 148 7.68 -22.20 1.14
CA PRO A 148 6.73 -22.48 0.06
C PRO A 148 5.63 -23.50 0.41
N ALA A 149 5.83 -24.30 1.47
CA ALA A 149 4.95 -25.42 1.83
C ALA A 149 3.61 -25.00 2.48
N THR A 150 3.47 -23.75 2.94
CA THR A 150 2.27 -23.27 3.65
C THR A 150 1.39 -22.36 2.80
N TRP A 151 1.64 -22.27 1.49
CA TRP A 151 0.87 -21.39 0.63
C TRP A 151 -0.25 -22.16 -0.09
N THR A 152 -1.36 -22.37 0.62
CA THR A 152 -2.66 -22.62 -0.03
C THR A 152 -2.94 -21.40 -0.92
N PRO A 153 -3.46 -21.57 -2.16
CA PRO A 153 -3.89 -20.42 -2.96
C PRO A 153 -5.05 -19.75 -2.23
N ALA A 154 -4.74 -18.76 -1.40
CA ALA A 154 -5.71 -18.18 -0.51
C ALA A 154 -6.67 -17.30 -1.32
N ALA A 155 -7.90 -17.77 -1.46
CA ALA A 155 -9.06 -16.91 -1.32
C ALA A 155 -8.86 -16.07 -0.05
N SER A 156 -8.44 -14.83 -0.20
CA SER A 156 -8.37 -13.85 0.88
C SER A 156 -8.32 -12.45 0.28
N ALA A 157 -9.42 -12.05 -0.35
CA ALA A 157 -9.76 -10.64 -0.33
C ALA A 157 -9.97 -10.28 1.15
N ARG A 158 -9.03 -9.53 1.75
CA ARG A 158 -9.36 -8.83 3.01
C ARG A 158 -10.56 -7.93 2.70
N PRO A 159 -11.69 -8.05 3.41
CA PRO A 159 -12.77 -7.08 3.24
C PRO A 159 -12.22 -5.70 3.57
N ALA A 160 -12.36 -4.77 2.62
CA ALA A 160 -12.08 -3.37 2.89
C ALA A 160 -13.07 -2.92 3.97
N THR A 161 -12.57 -2.49 5.13
CA THR A 161 -13.41 -1.80 6.13
C THR A 161 -13.99 -0.56 5.45
N PRO A 162 -15.31 -0.46 5.24
CA PRO A 162 -15.90 0.77 4.72
C PRO A 162 -15.68 1.90 5.75
N PRO A 163 -15.46 3.15 5.32
CA PRO A 163 -15.41 4.27 6.24
C PRO A 163 -16.74 4.36 7.00
N ALA A 164 -16.67 4.67 8.29
CA ALA A 164 -17.83 4.82 9.16
C ALA A 164 -18.83 5.80 8.52
N ALA A 165 -20.06 5.32 8.33
CA ALA A 165 -21.15 6.15 7.84
C ALA A 165 -21.40 7.30 8.82
N THR A 166 -21.30 8.54 8.33
CA THR A 166 -21.74 9.73 9.06
C THR A 166 -23.24 9.58 9.36
N PRO A 167 -23.69 9.70 10.62
CA PRO A 167 -25.12 9.62 10.91
C PRO A 167 -25.84 10.77 10.21
N ARG A 168 -26.77 10.40 9.33
CA ARG A 168 -27.62 11.33 8.59
C ARG A 168 -28.54 12.05 9.59
N ARG A 169 -28.35 13.36 9.74
CA ARG A 169 -29.20 14.23 10.57
C ARG A 169 -30.65 14.04 10.14
N ALA A 170 -31.52 13.64 11.09
CA ALA A 170 -32.95 13.55 10.86
C ALA A 170 -33.48 14.92 10.43
N SER A 171 -34.12 14.99 9.27
CA SER A 171 -34.88 16.14 8.81
C SER A 171 -36.19 16.22 9.60
N SER A 172 -36.40 17.34 10.30
CA SER A 172 -37.64 17.65 11.01
C SER A 172 -38.86 17.63 10.07
N PRO A 173 -40.04 17.21 10.54
CA PRO A 173 -41.26 17.28 9.74
C PRO A 173 -41.72 18.74 9.55
N PRO A 174 -42.39 19.07 8.43
CA PRO A 174 -42.94 20.41 8.21
C PRO A 174 -44.14 20.67 9.12
N ALA A 175 -44.24 21.92 9.59
CA ALA A 175 -45.37 22.41 10.36
C ALA A 175 -46.65 22.44 9.50
N THR A 176 -47.72 21.84 10.02
CA THR A 176 -49.06 21.91 9.44
C THR A 176 -49.59 23.34 9.61
N THR A 177 -49.94 24.01 8.51
CA THR A 177 -50.76 25.23 8.55
C THR A 177 -51.88 25.08 7.53
N ALA A 178 -53.07 24.77 8.02
CA ALA A 178 -54.35 24.96 7.35
C ALA A 178 -55.26 25.56 8.43
N GLY A 179 -55.89 26.72 8.27
CA GLY A 179 -56.41 27.32 7.06
C GLY A 179 -57.89 27.57 7.34
N SER A 180 -58.19 28.74 7.92
CA SER A 180 -59.55 29.19 8.21
C SER A 180 -60.33 29.34 6.90
N ALA A 181 -61.43 28.60 6.76
CA ALA A 181 -62.41 28.78 5.71
C ALA A 181 -63.74 29.18 6.34
N ALA A 182 -64.20 30.36 5.95
CA ALA A 182 -65.49 30.94 6.26
C ALA A 182 -66.63 30.09 5.68
N ALA A 183 -67.74 30.03 6.40
CA ALA A 183 -69.04 29.70 5.85
C ALA A 183 -70.08 30.63 6.49
N SER A 184 -70.72 31.38 5.59
CA SER A 184 -72.08 31.94 5.57
C SER A 184 -72.79 32.26 6.89
#